data_AF-A0A7J6XER1-F1
#
_entry.id   AF-A0A7J6XER1-F1
#
_cell.length_a   1.000
_cell.length_b   1.000
_cell.length_c   1.000
_cell.angle_alpha   90.00
_cell.angle_beta   90.00
_cell.angle_gamma   90.00
#
_symmetry.space_group_name_H-M   'P 1'
#
loop_
_entity.id
_entity.type
_entity.pdbx_description
1 polymer ?
#
loop_
_entity_poly.entity_id
_entity_poly.type
_entity_poly.pdbx_seq_one_letter_code
_entity_poly.pdbx_strand_id
1 'polypeptide(L)' 'MWKVLLPHEVPMVQAARRVEKLALISNFVDRAAERPELGPSDFLPLPGPSDITEHGNNIRKEKKSRRTARSKKQKDTSSG' A
#
# COMPACT_ATOMS: atom_id res chain seq x y z
N MET A 1 39.22 -2.73 -7.99
CA MET A 1 38.02 -3.10 -8.77
C MET A 1 37.45 -4.41 -8.21
N TRP A 2 36.38 -4.36 -7.41
CA TRP A 2 35.94 -5.51 -6.58
C TRP A 2 35.57 -6.78 -7.38
N LYS A 3 35.04 -6.59 -8.60
CA LYS A 3 34.72 -7.69 -9.52
C LYS A 3 35.95 -8.52 -9.96
N VAL A 4 37.14 -7.92 -9.93
CA VAL A 4 38.41 -8.61 -10.28
C VAL A 4 38.93 -9.41 -9.08
N LEU A 5 38.63 -8.95 -7.87
CA LEU A 5 39.07 -9.61 -6.63
C LEU A 5 38.19 -10.81 -6.28
N LEU A 6 36.88 -10.74 -6.54
CA LEU A 6 35.92 -11.82 -6.25
C LEU A 6 35.03 -12.14 -7.46
N PRO A 7 35.60 -12.73 -8.52
CA PRO A 7 34.87 -13.01 -9.76
C PRO A 7 33.72 -14.01 -9.57
N HIS A 8 33.83 -14.90 -8.60
CA HIS A 8 32.84 -15.93 -8.27
C HIS A 8 31.62 -15.39 -7.52
N GLU A 9 31.72 -14.22 -6.89
CA GLU A 9 30.59 -13.57 -6.20
C GLU A 9 29.74 -12.71 -7.16
N VAL A 10 30.31 -12.32 -8.30
CA VAL A 10 29.60 -11.51 -9.31
C VAL A 10 28.31 -12.19 -9.80
N PRO A 11 28.28 -13.49 -10.12
CA PRO A 11 27.05 -14.22 -10.43
C PRO A 11 26.01 -14.20 -9.29
N MET A 12 26.45 -14.35 -8.04
CA MET A 12 25.56 -14.31 -6.86
C MET A 12 24.85 -12.95 -6.75
N VAL A 13 25.60 -11.86 -6.86
CA VAL A 13 25.03 -10.49 -6.80
C VAL A 13 24.09 -10.24 -7.97
N GLN A 14 24.40 -10.75 -9.17
CA GLN A 14 23.49 -10.65 -10.32
C GLN A 14 22.21 -11.45 -10.12
N ALA A 15 22.29 -12.66 -9.58
CA ALA A 15 21.13 -13.50 -9.27
C ALA A 15 20.21 -12.81 -8.25
N ALA A 16 20.78 -12.28 -7.16
CA ALA A 16 20.03 -11.54 -6.15
C ALA A 16 19.29 -10.33 -6.77
N ARG A 17 19.97 -9.54 -7.61
CA ARG A 17 19.36 -8.39 -8.30
C ARG A 17 18.25 -8.79 -9.28
N ARG A 18 18.36 -9.96 -9.93
CA ARG A 18 17.30 -10.47 -10.82
C ARG A 18 16.06 -10.84 -10.02
N VAL A 19 16.24 -11.53 -8.89
CA VAL A 19 15.15 -11.90 -7.98
C VAL A 19 14.45 -10.65 -7.43
N GLU A 20 15.21 -9.65 -6.98
CA GLU A 20 14.67 -8.39 -6.50
C GLU A 20 13.81 -7.68 -7.56
N LYS A 21 14.31 -7.58 -8.80
CA LYS A 21 13.56 -6.98 -9.91
C LYS A 21 12.28 -7.76 -10.22
N LEU A 22 12.35 -9.09 -10.25
CA LEU A 22 11.18 -9.93 -10.52
C LEU A 22 10.14 -9.80 -9.40
N ALA A 23 10.56 -9.79 -8.13
CA ALA A 23 9.65 -9.59 -7.00
C ALA A 23 8.99 -8.20 -7.05
N LEU A 24 9.73 -7.14 -7.41
CA LEU A 24 9.18 -5.80 -7.54
C LEU A 24 8.14 -5.71 -8.67
N ILE A 25 8.42 -6.30 -9.83
CA ILE A 25 7.52 -6.28 -10.99
C ILE A 25 6.32 -7.21 -10.77
N SER A 26 6.52 -8.38 -10.17
CA SER A 26 5.49 -9.40 -9.94
C SER A 26 4.49 -9.01 -8.86
N ASN A 27 4.83 -8.11 -7.93
CA ASN A 27 3.93 -7.70 -6.83
C ASN A 27 2.66 -6.95 -7.28
N PHE A 28 2.56 -6.55 -8.55
CA PHE A 28 1.47 -5.70 -9.05
C PHE A 28 0.55 -6.37 -10.08
N VAL A 29 0.88 -7.59 -10.51
CA VAL A 29 0.13 -8.27 -11.59
C VAL A 29 -1.07 -9.04 -11.04
N ASP A 30 -0.95 -9.68 -9.87
CA ASP A 30 -2.00 -10.57 -9.34
C ASP A 30 -2.88 -9.96 -8.22
N ARG A 31 -2.59 -8.73 -7.81
CA ARG A 31 -3.40 -8.02 -6.80
C ARG A 31 -4.72 -7.47 -7.33
N ALA A 32 -5.16 -7.87 -8.52
CA ALA A 32 -6.42 -7.38 -9.08
C ALA A 32 -7.61 -7.66 -8.13
N ALA A 33 -7.64 -8.82 -7.47
CA ALA A 33 -8.65 -9.17 -6.48
C ALA A 33 -8.45 -8.54 -5.08
N GLU A 34 -7.24 -8.03 -4.80
CA GLU A 34 -6.93 -7.29 -3.57
C GLU A 34 -7.12 -5.78 -3.73
N ARG A 35 -7.38 -5.27 -4.95
CA ARG A 35 -7.72 -3.87 -5.16
C ARG A 35 -9.01 -3.57 -4.39
N PRO A 36 -9.07 -2.48 -3.63
CA PRO A 36 -10.33 -2.05 -3.06
C PRO A 36 -11.35 -1.84 -4.17
N GLU A 37 -12.57 -2.34 -3.97
CA GLU A 37 -13.68 -2.09 -4.87
C GLU A 37 -14.00 -0.59 -4.80
N LEU A 38 -13.56 0.17 -5.79
CA LEU A 38 -13.84 1.60 -5.89
C LEU A 38 -15.24 1.79 -6.48
N GLY A 39 -16.16 2.25 -5.65
CA GLY A 39 -17.51 2.63 -6.04
C GLY A 39 -17.64 4.12 -6.31
N PRO A 40 -18.75 4.56 -6.93
CA PRO A 40 -19.04 5.98 -7.14
C PRO A 40 -19.02 6.83 -5.86
N SER A 41 -19.27 6.22 -4.70
CA SER A 41 -19.24 6.85 -3.38
C SER A 41 -17.82 7.15 -2.86
N ASP A 42 -16.78 6.55 -3.44
CA ASP A 42 -15.39 6.78 -3.03
C ASP A 42 -14.79 8.03 -3.67
N PHE A 43 -15.48 8.61 -4.65
CA PHE A 43 -15.06 9.81 -5.35
C PHE A 43 -15.69 11.04 -4.72
N LEU A 44 -14.85 12.01 -4.36
CA LEU A 44 -15.33 13.34 -4.00
C LEU A 44 -15.74 14.09 -5.28
N PRO A 45 -16.82 14.88 -5.23
CA PRO A 45 -17.19 15.76 -6.35
C PRO A 45 -16.01 16.67 -6.71
N LEU A 46 -15.68 16.74 -8.00
CA LEU A 46 -14.69 17.69 -8.48
C LEU A 46 -15.22 19.11 -8.20
N PRO A 47 -14.45 19.98 -7.53
CA PRO A 47 -14.87 21.37 -7.31
C PRO A 47 -15.13 22.04 -8.66
N GLY A 48 -16.29 22.70 -8.77
CA GLY A 48 -16.62 23.47 -9.96
C GLY A 48 -15.71 24.70 -10.09
N PRO A 49 -15.68 25.35 -11.27
CA PRO A 49 -14.91 26.59 -11.46
C PRO A 49 -15.33 27.73 -10.50
N SER A 50 -16.51 27.62 -9.86
CA SER A 50 -17.03 28.51 -8.83
C SER A 50 -16.59 28.17 -7.39
N ASP A 51 -16.03 26.99 -7.14
CA ASP A 51 -15.57 26.53 -5.81
C ASP A 51 -14.14 26.97 -5.50
N ILE A 52 -13.45 27.61 -6.45
CA ILE A 52 -12.15 28.24 -6.26
C ILE A 52 -12.40 29.57 -5.53
N THR A 53 -12.84 29.50 -4.27
CA THR A 53 -12.74 30.66 -3.39
C THR A 53 -11.27 30.81 -3.04
N GLU A 54 -10.73 31.98 -3.41
CA GLU A 54 -9.36 32.43 -3.30
C GLU A 54 -8.81 32.41 -1.87
N HIS A 55 -8.62 31.22 -1.28
CA HIS A 55 -7.83 31.06 -0.07
C HIS A 55 -7.00 29.79 -0.20
N GLY A 56 -5.78 29.99 -0.70
CA GLY A 56 -4.71 29.03 -0.57
C GLY A 56 -4.60 28.56 0.88
N ASN A 57 -4.31 27.26 1.04
CA ASN A 57 -3.98 26.60 2.29
C ASN A 57 -5.15 26.34 3.23
N ASN A 58 -6.03 25.39 2.92
CA ASN A 58 -6.74 24.63 3.96
C ASN A 58 -6.91 23.17 3.56
N ILE A 59 -5.78 22.46 3.48
CA ILE A 59 -5.75 21.02 3.73
C ILE A 59 -6.27 20.85 5.16
N ARG A 60 -7.59 20.68 5.32
CA ARG A 60 -8.17 20.23 6.57
C ARG A 60 -7.68 18.80 6.76
N LYS A 61 -6.52 18.67 7.43
CA LYS A 61 -6.02 17.38 7.93
C LYS A 61 -7.03 16.89 8.94
N GLU A 62 -8.02 16.12 8.49
CA GLU A 62 -8.87 15.40 9.41
C GLU A 62 -7.99 14.33 10.07
N LYS A 63 -7.60 14.60 11.32
CA LYS A 63 -6.86 13.67 12.17
C LYS A 63 -7.74 12.44 12.36
N LYS A 64 -7.50 11.37 11.59
CA LYS A 64 -8.13 10.07 11.85
C LYS A 64 -7.61 9.55 13.20
N SER A 65 -8.41 9.78 14.23
CA SER A 65 -8.21 9.27 15.58
C SER A 65 -8.05 7.75 15.54
N ARG A 66 -6.95 7.25 16.10
CA ARG A 66 -6.73 5.84 16.41
C ARG A 66 -7.94 5.30 17.17
N ARG A 67 -8.67 4.36 16.56
CA ARG A 67 -9.52 3.42 17.30
C ARG A 67 -9.06 2.02 16.96
N THR A 68 -8.45 1.43 17.98
CA THR A 68 -7.99 0.06 18.08
C THR A 68 -9.10 -0.91 17.69
N ALA A 69 -8.78 -1.86 16.80
CA ALA A 69 -9.64 -2.99 16.53
C ALA A 69 -9.68 -3.88 17.78
N ARG A 70 -10.72 -3.69 18.59
CA ARG A 70 -11.03 -4.53 19.75
C ARG A 70 -11.33 -5.93 19.22
N SER A 71 -10.45 -6.88 19.52
CA SER A 71 -10.62 -8.30 19.26
C SER A 71 -11.96 -8.77 19.83
N LYS A 72 -12.91 -9.15 18.97
CA LYS A 72 -14.05 -9.97 19.41
C LYS A 72 -13.55 -11.40 19.56
N LYS A 73 -13.13 -11.72 20.78
CA LYS A 73 -12.80 -13.08 21.23
C LYS A 73 -14.12 -13.86 21.38
N GLN A 74 -14.19 -14.93 20.60
CA GLN A 74 -14.88 -16.22 20.76
C GLN A 74 -16.10 -16.32 21.70
N LYS A 75 -17.18 -16.82 21.09
CA LYS A 75 -18.41 -17.32 21.69
C LYS A 75 -18.15 -18.75 22.20
N ASP A 76 -18.13 -18.94 23.52
CA ASP A 76 -18.28 -20.25 24.13
C ASP A 76 -19.59 -20.26 24.93
N THR A 77 -20.54 -21.06 24.45
CA THR A 77 -21.75 -21.45 25.19
C THR A 77 -21.60 -22.93 25.55
N SER A 78 -21.44 -23.24 26.84
CA SER A 78 -22.03 -24.46 27.42
C SER A 78 -22.06 -24.33 28.94
N SER A 79 -23.26 -24.42 29.50
CA SER A 79 -23.51 -24.78 30.89
C SER A 79 -24.40 -26.02 30.86
N GLY A 80 -23.97 -27.05 31.57
CA GLY A 80 -24.67 -28.29 31.84
C GLY A 80 -23.93 -28.97 32.97
#